data_AF-A0AAD4XMW0-F1
#
_entry.id   AF-A0AAD4XMW0-F1
#
_cell.length_a   1.000
_cell.length_b   1.000
_cell.length_c   1.000
_cell.angle_alpha   90.00
_cell.angle_beta   90.00
_cell.angle_gamma   90.00
#
_symmetry.space_group_name_H-M   'P 1'
#
loop_
_entity.id
_entity.type
_entity.pdbx_description
1 polymer ?
#
loop_
_entity_poly.entity_id
_entity_poly.type
_entity_poly.pdbx_seq_one_letter_code
_entity_poly.pdbx_strand_id
1 'polypeptide(L)'
;MNYQRPISICKTNASDLAGEIIAALSATSLVFKGENRSYSIQLIKAAEKLFELVIRNPNKQGTYTTDDACGKEARQFYNSSGYLDEIVWGGTWLFFATGNVDDGVFYWNNKLPASAVLLTRLMYFRDPGYPYEETLDLATNMTDLLMCSYLSSQRFTFTPGGLILLRPESSSPLQYTATTSFLTKLNGDYIKLTQSSGRRCSTNSFSIEKLQKFSISQASTYIDFISRVFM
;
A
#
# COMPACT_ATOMS: atom_id res chain seq x y z
N MET A 1 -28.66 -13.14 19.33
CA MET A 1 -27.82 -11.94 19.46
C MET A 1 -28.75 -10.75 19.62
N ASN A 2 -28.94 -10.23 20.84
CA ASN A 2 -29.94 -9.21 21.17
C ASN A 2 -29.30 -7.87 21.59
N TYR A 3 -28.30 -7.40 20.85
CA TYR A 3 -27.71 -6.07 21.08
C TYR A 3 -27.96 -5.18 19.86
N GLN A 4 -28.11 -3.87 20.11
CA GLN A 4 -28.27 -2.88 19.05
C GLN A 4 -26.97 -2.73 18.25
N ARG A 5 -27.09 -2.64 16.91
CA ARG A 5 -25.97 -2.43 15.99
C ARG A 5 -26.16 -1.08 15.28
N PRO A 6 -25.75 0.03 15.92
CA PRO A 6 -25.91 1.36 15.32
C PRO A 6 -25.08 1.49 14.04
N ILE A 7 -25.54 2.36 13.14
CA ILE A 7 -24.86 2.66 11.87
C ILE A 7 -24.34 4.10 11.97
N SER A 8 -23.04 4.28 11.80
CA SER A 8 -22.41 5.59 11.66
C SER A 8 -22.31 5.97 10.19
N ILE A 9 -22.61 7.24 9.86
CA ILE A 9 -22.59 7.74 8.48
C ILE A 9 -21.67 8.95 8.41
N CYS A 10 -20.61 8.84 7.62
CA CYS A 10 -19.62 9.88 7.43
C CYS A 10 -20.05 10.83 6.31
N LYS A 11 -20.41 12.07 6.66
CA LYS A 11 -20.87 13.09 5.69
C LYS A 11 -19.76 14.07 5.29
N THR A 12 -18.75 14.22 6.14
CA THR A 12 -17.63 15.15 6.00
C THR A 12 -16.37 14.56 6.64
N ASN A 13 -15.18 15.00 6.22
CA ASN A 13 -13.92 14.79 6.93
C ASN A 13 -13.57 13.31 7.22
N ALA A 14 -13.75 12.42 6.23
CA ALA A 14 -13.42 11.00 6.32
C ALA A 14 -12.57 10.54 5.12
N SER A 15 -11.56 11.33 4.80
CA SER A 15 -10.69 11.11 3.64
C SER A 15 -9.78 9.90 3.80
N ASP A 16 -9.37 9.61 5.02
CA ASP A 16 -8.64 8.40 5.37
C ASP A 16 -9.45 7.13 5.05
N LEU A 17 -10.66 7.05 5.60
CA LEU A 17 -11.57 5.93 5.35
C LEU A 17 -11.93 5.83 3.86
N ALA A 18 -12.17 6.97 3.20
CA ALA A 18 -12.46 6.99 1.78
C ALA A 18 -11.25 6.53 0.93
N GLY A 19 -10.03 6.95 1.26
CA GLY A 19 -8.80 6.55 0.60
C GLY A 19 -8.60 5.03 0.59
N GLU A 20 -8.79 4.39 1.75
CA GLU A 20 -8.72 2.93 1.86
C GLU A 20 -9.83 2.21 1.09
N ILE A 21 -11.06 2.74 1.11
CA ILE A 21 -12.16 2.16 0.30
C ILE A 21 -11.83 2.25 -1.19
N ILE A 22 -11.29 3.39 -1.65
CA ILE A 22 -10.87 3.57 -3.04
C ILE A 22 -9.77 2.57 -3.40
N ALA A 23 -8.76 2.41 -2.54
CA ALA A 23 -7.68 1.43 -2.73
C ALA A 23 -8.23 0.01 -2.84
N ALA A 24 -9.10 -0.39 -1.89
CA ALA A 24 -9.69 -1.72 -1.85
C ALA A 24 -10.54 -2.01 -3.09
N LEU A 25 -11.44 -1.11 -3.48
CA LEU A 25 -12.28 -1.26 -4.68
C LEU A 25 -11.42 -1.35 -5.95
N SER A 26 -10.39 -0.51 -6.04
CA SER A 26 -9.48 -0.46 -7.18
C SER A 26 -8.63 -1.73 -7.29
N ALA A 27 -7.98 -2.17 -6.21
CA ALA A 27 -7.22 -3.41 -6.17
C ALA A 27 -8.09 -4.63 -6.49
N THR A 28 -9.31 -4.67 -5.94
CA THR A 28 -10.28 -5.74 -6.20
C THR A 28 -10.69 -5.76 -7.67
N SER A 29 -10.87 -4.60 -8.30
CA SER A 29 -11.23 -4.53 -9.72
C SER A 29 -10.15 -5.13 -10.64
N LEU A 30 -8.87 -5.03 -10.27
CA LEU A 30 -7.76 -5.63 -11.01
C LEU A 30 -7.81 -7.15 -10.96
N VAL A 31 -8.10 -7.71 -9.78
CA VAL A 31 -8.26 -9.17 -9.60
C VAL A 31 -9.41 -9.71 -10.44
N PHE A 32 -10.57 -9.06 -10.40
CA PHE A 32 -11.75 -9.51 -11.16
C PHE A 32 -11.75 -9.13 -12.64
N LYS A 33 -10.71 -8.45 -13.15
CA LYS A 33 -10.65 -7.97 -14.54
C LYS A 33 -10.75 -9.11 -15.56
N GLY A 34 -10.12 -10.25 -15.27
CA GLY A 34 -10.14 -11.43 -16.14
C GLY A 34 -11.36 -12.34 -15.94
N GLU A 35 -11.92 -12.39 -14.73
CA GLU A 35 -13.02 -13.30 -14.38
C GLU A 35 -14.40 -12.67 -14.57
N ASN A 36 -14.57 -11.41 -14.19
CA ASN A 36 -15.84 -10.70 -14.29
C ASN A 36 -15.63 -9.21 -14.61
N ARG A 37 -15.51 -8.93 -15.91
CA ARG A 37 -15.30 -7.57 -16.42
C ARG A 37 -16.40 -6.59 -15.99
N SER A 38 -17.67 -7.02 -15.96
CA SER A 38 -18.78 -6.16 -15.56
C SER A 38 -18.66 -5.72 -14.09
N TYR A 39 -18.31 -6.66 -13.21
CA TYR A 39 -18.10 -6.35 -11.79
C TYR A 39 -16.87 -5.48 -11.57
N SER A 40 -15.76 -5.77 -12.25
CA SER A 40 -14.55 -4.93 -12.26
C SER A 40 -14.86 -3.47 -12.63
N ILE A 41 -15.63 -3.24 -13.70
CA ILE A 41 -16.04 -1.89 -14.12
C ILE A 41 -16.91 -1.19 -13.07
N GLN A 42 -17.82 -1.92 -12.40
CA GLN A 42 -18.64 -1.34 -11.32
C GLN A 42 -17.79 -0.87 -10.14
N LEU A 43 -16.80 -1.67 -9.74
CA LEU A 43 -15.87 -1.33 -8.66
C LEU A 43 -15.04 -0.09 -9.01
N ILE A 44 -14.51 -0.01 -10.23
CA ILE A 44 -13.76 1.15 -10.72
C ILE A 44 -14.64 2.41 -10.66
N LYS A 45 -15.86 2.36 -11.22
CA LYS A 45 -16.78 3.51 -11.20
C LYS A 45 -17.12 3.98 -9.79
N ALA A 46 -17.28 3.05 -8.85
CA ALA A 46 -17.51 3.37 -7.45
C ALA A 46 -16.29 4.07 -6.83
N ALA A 47 -15.08 3.56 -7.09
CA ALA A 47 -13.82 4.13 -6.63
C ALA A 47 -13.57 5.53 -7.22
N GLU A 48 -13.79 5.73 -8.53
CA GLU A 48 -13.67 7.03 -9.20
C GLU A 48 -14.62 8.07 -8.60
N LYS A 49 -15.89 7.70 -8.43
CA LYS A 49 -16.89 8.59 -7.83
C LYS A 49 -16.51 9.00 -6.41
N LEU A 50 -16.00 8.06 -5.62
CA LEU A 50 -15.57 8.34 -4.25
C LEU A 50 -14.31 9.21 -4.22
N PHE A 51 -13.32 8.93 -5.08
CA PHE A 51 -12.10 9.73 -5.20
C PHE A 51 -12.41 11.18 -5.65
N GLU A 52 -13.30 11.36 -6.63
CA GLU A 52 -13.75 12.70 -7.04
C GLU A 52 -14.41 13.46 -5.89
N LEU A 53 -15.23 12.80 -5.06
CA LEU A 53 -15.87 13.45 -3.91
C LEU A 53 -14.84 13.96 -2.89
N VAL A 54 -13.78 13.19 -2.65
CA VAL A 54 -12.69 13.54 -1.72
C VAL A 54 -11.82 14.68 -2.27
N ILE A 55 -11.49 14.65 -3.55
CA ILE A 55 -10.59 15.64 -4.17
C ILE A 55 -11.29 16.97 -4.47
N ARG A 56 -12.57 16.95 -4.89
CA ARG A 56 -13.31 18.19 -5.25
C ARG A 56 -13.55 19.13 -4.07
N ASN A 57 -13.48 18.64 -2.83
CA ASN A 57 -13.73 19.45 -1.63
C ASN A 57 -12.54 19.37 -0.66
N PRO A 58 -11.41 20.04 -0.94
CA PRO A 58 -10.23 20.00 -0.05
C PRO A 58 -10.56 20.45 1.38
N ASN A 59 -11.48 21.40 1.54
CA ASN A 59 -11.93 21.89 2.85
C ASN A 59 -12.72 20.85 3.68
N LYS A 60 -13.07 19.72 3.08
CA LYS A 60 -13.74 18.59 3.74
C LYS A 60 -12.83 17.37 3.89
N GLN A 61 -11.53 17.54 3.63
CA GLN A 61 -10.55 16.50 3.89
C GLN A 61 -10.19 16.47 5.37
N GLY A 62 -10.06 15.27 5.91
CA GLY A 62 -9.82 15.07 7.32
C GLY A 62 -9.90 13.59 7.71
N THR A 63 -9.66 13.33 8.98
CA THR A 63 -9.70 11.98 9.52
C THR A 63 -11.09 11.64 10.05
N TYR A 64 -11.58 10.45 9.71
CA TYR A 64 -12.94 10.01 10.05
C TYR A 64 -13.18 9.98 11.56
N THR A 65 -12.11 9.79 12.35
CA THR A 65 -12.19 9.81 13.81
C THR A 65 -12.33 11.20 14.41
N THR A 66 -12.16 12.29 13.68
CA THR A 66 -12.44 13.65 14.22
C THR A 66 -13.93 13.98 14.21
N ASP A 67 -14.71 13.37 13.33
CA ASP A 67 -16.15 13.54 13.26
C ASP A 67 -16.85 12.56 14.22
N ASP A 68 -17.48 13.11 15.26
CA ASP A 68 -18.22 12.31 16.25
C ASP A 68 -19.41 11.56 15.63
N ALA A 69 -20.02 12.06 14.54
CA ALA A 69 -21.11 11.37 13.86
C ALA A 69 -20.63 10.18 13.01
N CYS A 70 -19.33 10.12 12.72
CA CYS A 70 -18.70 9.09 11.90
C CYS A 70 -17.89 8.11 12.75
N GLY A 71 -16.83 8.59 13.41
CA GLY A 71 -15.81 7.76 14.02
C GLY A 71 -15.82 7.68 15.54
N LYS A 72 -16.81 8.25 16.25
CA LYS A 72 -16.80 8.32 17.73
C LYS A 72 -16.58 6.97 18.41
N GLU A 73 -17.34 5.96 18.01
CA GLU A 73 -17.22 4.61 18.60
C GLU A 73 -15.91 3.93 18.16
N ALA A 74 -15.50 4.13 16.92
CA ALA A 74 -14.29 3.53 16.36
C ALA A 74 -13.00 4.18 16.87
N ARG A 75 -13.01 5.44 17.30
CA ARG A 75 -11.84 6.22 17.75
C ARG A 75 -11.05 5.52 18.86
N GLN A 76 -11.71 4.77 19.73
CA GLN A 76 -11.05 4.05 20.82
C GLN A 76 -10.28 2.80 20.34
N PHE A 77 -10.64 2.25 19.17
CA PHE A 77 -10.11 0.99 18.66
C PHE A 77 -9.21 1.20 17.42
N TYR A 78 -9.67 2.04 16.48
CA TYR A 78 -9.03 2.31 15.19
C TYR A 78 -8.83 3.81 14.99
N ASN A 79 -8.11 4.45 15.92
CA ASN A 79 -7.85 5.88 15.78
C ASN A 79 -6.99 6.18 14.55
N SER A 80 -7.39 7.17 13.77
CA SER A 80 -6.64 7.61 12.59
C SER A 80 -5.59 8.66 12.95
N SER A 81 -4.40 8.52 12.37
CA SER A 81 -3.26 9.44 12.54
C SER A 81 -3.11 10.46 11.40
N GLY A 82 -3.78 10.24 10.27
CA GLY A 82 -3.58 11.02 9.06
C GLY A 82 -4.49 10.53 7.94
N TYR A 83 -4.57 11.30 6.85
CA TYR A 83 -5.39 10.96 5.68
C TYR A 83 -4.65 11.16 4.35
N LEU A 84 -3.49 11.83 4.36
CA LEU A 84 -2.75 12.15 3.13
C LEU A 84 -2.13 10.90 2.52
N ASP A 85 -1.58 10.03 3.38
CA ASP A 85 -1.12 8.69 3.03
C ASP A 85 -2.23 7.87 2.37
N GLU A 86 -3.45 7.92 2.91
CA GLU A 86 -4.59 7.18 2.36
C GLU A 86 -5.10 7.74 1.03
N ILE A 87 -5.08 9.06 0.83
CA ILE A 87 -5.40 9.67 -0.46
C ILE A 87 -4.37 9.24 -1.52
N VAL A 88 -3.08 9.25 -1.18
CA VAL A 88 -2.00 8.82 -2.09
C VAL A 88 -2.13 7.32 -2.40
N TRP A 89 -2.42 6.50 -1.40
CA TRP A 89 -2.65 5.06 -1.55
C TRP A 89 -3.85 4.76 -2.44
N GLY A 90 -5.00 5.35 -2.15
CA GLY A 90 -6.21 5.21 -2.96
C GLY A 90 -6.02 5.70 -4.39
N GLY A 91 -5.41 6.87 -4.58
CA GLY A 91 -5.11 7.41 -5.91
C GLY A 91 -4.17 6.53 -6.73
N THR A 92 -3.16 5.94 -6.09
CA THR A 92 -2.21 5.03 -6.73
C THR A 92 -2.90 3.76 -7.23
N TRP A 93 -3.72 3.12 -6.39
CA TRP A 93 -4.49 1.94 -6.81
C TRP A 93 -5.52 2.26 -7.88
N LEU A 94 -6.21 3.39 -7.77
CA LEU A 94 -7.18 3.83 -8.76
C LEU A 94 -6.52 4.07 -10.12
N PHE A 95 -5.32 4.65 -10.15
CA PHE A 95 -4.52 4.80 -11.35
C PHE A 95 -4.20 3.45 -11.99
N PHE A 96 -3.75 2.46 -11.20
CA PHE A 96 -3.51 1.11 -11.71
C PHE A 96 -4.77 0.41 -12.22
N ALA A 97 -5.89 0.56 -11.52
CA ALA A 97 -7.17 -0.07 -11.83
C ALA A 97 -7.82 0.48 -13.11
N THR A 98 -7.87 1.80 -13.23
CA THR A 98 -8.47 2.47 -14.39
C THR A 98 -7.57 2.34 -15.61
N GLY A 99 -6.25 2.43 -15.42
CA GLY A 99 -5.28 2.59 -16.50
C GLY A 99 -5.64 3.71 -17.48
N ASN A 100 -6.57 4.60 -17.11
CA ASN A 100 -7.60 5.20 -17.98
C ASN A 100 -7.51 4.75 -19.44
N VAL A 101 -7.99 3.55 -19.79
CA VAL A 101 -8.06 3.12 -21.19
C VAL A 101 -9.50 2.81 -21.56
N ASP A 102 -10.15 3.75 -22.23
CA ASP A 102 -11.33 3.42 -23.04
C ASP A 102 -10.94 2.34 -24.06
N ASP A 103 -11.34 1.10 -23.76
CA ASP A 103 -11.21 -0.13 -24.54
C ASP A 103 -9.82 -0.64 -24.93
N GLY A 104 -8.71 -0.07 -24.44
CA GLY A 104 -7.37 -0.59 -24.82
C GLY A 104 -6.98 -0.30 -26.27
N VAL A 105 -7.88 0.31 -27.05
CA VAL A 105 -7.68 0.60 -28.46
C VAL A 105 -7.03 1.96 -28.59
N PHE A 106 -5.85 1.99 -29.20
CA PHE A 106 -5.19 3.23 -29.56
C PHE A 106 -5.88 3.84 -30.79
N TYR A 107 -6.42 5.05 -30.67
CA TYR A 107 -7.05 5.75 -31.79
C TYR A 107 -6.98 7.28 -31.67
N TRP A 108 -7.56 7.99 -32.64
CA TRP A 108 -7.45 9.45 -32.76
C TRP A 108 -7.97 10.24 -31.56
N ASN A 109 -8.86 9.70 -30.72
CA ASN A 109 -9.32 10.36 -29.50
C ASN A 109 -8.76 9.72 -28.22
N ASN A 110 -8.21 8.50 -28.30
CA ASN A 110 -7.65 7.79 -27.15
C ASN A 110 -6.18 7.41 -27.36
N LYS A 111 -5.28 8.18 -26.73
CA LYS A 111 -3.84 7.90 -26.71
C LYS A 111 -3.40 7.17 -25.45
N LEU A 112 -4.31 6.92 -24.51
CA LEU A 112 -4.00 6.34 -23.23
C LEU A 112 -3.44 4.91 -23.30
N PRO A 113 -3.79 4.02 -24.25
CA PRO A 113 -3.09 2.74 -24.37
C PRO A 113 -1.63 2.91 -24.81
N ALA A 114 -1.34 3.88 -25.67
CA ALA A 114 0.05 4.21 -26.05
C ALA A 114 0.79 4.89 -24.89
N SER A 115 0.13 5.78 -24.15
CA SER A 115 0.67 6.36 -22.92
C SER A 115 0.90 5.29 -21.85
N ALA A 116 0.04 4.27 -21.74
CA ALA A 116 0.17 3.16 -20.82
C ALA A 116 1.33 2.23 -21.23
N VAL A 117 1.53 1.96 -22.52
CA VAL A 117 2.72 1.25 -23.02
C VAL A 117 3.99 2.07 -22.77
N LEU A 118 3.93 3.39 -22.94
CA LEU A 118 5.04 4.30 -22.61
C LEU A 118 5.31 4.36 -21.10
N LEU A 119 4.28 4.48 -20.26
CA LEU A 119 4.37 4.46 -18.79
C LEU A 119 4.85 3.11 -18.27
N THR A 120 4.40 2.01 -18.86
CA THR A 120 4.92 0.66 -18.59
C THR A 120 6.38 0.60 -18.97
N ARG A 121 6.77 1.13 -20.13
CA ARG A 121 8.18 1.22 -20.53
C ARG A 121 8.99 2.13 -19.59
N LEU A 122 8.43 3.22 -19.08
CA LEU A 122 9.07 4.09 -18.10
C LEU A 122 9.26 3.34 -16.77
N MET A 123 8.21 2.72 -16.24
CA MET A 123 8.27 1.90 -15.03
C MET A 123 9.24 0.72 -15.12
N TYR A 124 9.29 0.03 -16.27
CA TYR A 124 10.13 -1.15 -16.46
C TYR A 124 11.56 -0.85 -16.93
N PHE A 125 11.78 0.25 -17.66
CA PHE A 125 13.04 0.45 -18.39
C PHE A 125 13.69 1.82 -18.22
N ARG A 126 12.99 2.89 -17.78
CA ARG A 126 13.59 4.20 -17.49
C ARG A 126 12.69 5.08 -16.63
N ASP A 127 13.15 5.37 -15.42
CA ASP A 127 12.90 6.57 -14.62
C ASP A 127 11.90 7.58 -15.25
N PRO A 128 10.67 7.71 -14.71
CA PRO A 128 9.50 8.37 -15.33
C PRO A 128 9.62 9.80 -15.84
N GLY A 129 10.74 10.51 -15.68
CA GLY A 129 10.84 11.84 -16.27
C GLY A 129 10.05 12.92 -15.52
N TYR A 130 10.45 14.17 -15.70
CA TYR A 130 9.75 15.37 -15.18
C TYR A 130 8.22 15.30 -15.39
N PRO A 131 7.40 15.70 -14.39
CA PRO A 131 7.78 16.32 -13.11
C PRO A 131 7.95 15.33 -11.95
N TYR A 132 7.97 14.01 -12.20
CA TYR A 132 7.86 13.01 -11.13
C TYR A 132 9.19 12.41 -10.66
N GLU A 133 10.29 12.63 -11.40
CA GLU A 133 11.65 12.15 -11.08
C GLU A 133 12.01 12.42 -9.61
N GLU A 134 11.89 13.67 -9.15
CA GLU A 134 12.24 14.03 -7.78
C GLU A 134 11.41 13.28 -6.73
N THR A 135 10.11 13.10 -6.99
CA THR A 135 9.22 12.38 -6.06
C THR A 135 9.53 10.88 -6.02
N LEU A 136 9.86 10.29 -7.17
CA LEU A 136 10.18 8.88 -7.31
C LEU A 136 11.56 8.55 -6.73
N ASP A 137 12.53 9.44 -6.90
CA ASP A 137 13.84 9.33 -6.27
C ASP A 137 13.72 9.43 -4.75
N LEU A 138 12.93 10.38 -4.25
CA LEU A 138 12.63 10.49 -2.82
C LEU A 138 11.96 9.21 -2.30
N ALA A 139 10.95 8.69 -3.00
CA ALA A 139 10.27 7.45 -2.62
C ALA A 139 11.19 6.23 -2.65
N THR A 140 12.07 6.14 -3.65
CA THR A 140 13.07 5.07 -3.77
C THR A 140 14.07 5.15 -2.62
N ASN A 141 14.59 6.34 -2.33
CA ASN A 141 15.53 6.56 -1.23
C ASN A 141 14.88 6.26 0.13
N MET A 142 13.63 6.69 0.36
CA MET A 142 12.86 6.33 1.56
C MET A 142 12.66 4.82 1.67
N THR A 143 12.36 4.14 0.56
CA THR A 143 12.20 2.69 0.52
C THR A 143 13.50 1.98 0.85
N ASP A 144 14.61 2.39 0.24
CA ASP A 144 15.94 1.79 0.48
C ASP A 144 16.37 2.00 1.94
N LEU A 145 16.15 3.19 2.51
CA LEU A 145 16.38 3.49 3.93
C LEU A 145 15.52 2.61 4.84
N LEU A 146 14.24 2.40 4.51
CA LEU A 146 13.33 1.54 5.25
C LEU A 146 13.81 0.08 5.22
N MET A 147 14.15 -0.46 4.04
CA MET A 147 14.68 -1.82 3.91
C MET A 147 15.98 -2.01 4.68
N CYS A 148 16.90 -1.04 4.61
CA CYS A 148 18.12 -1.04 5.43
C CYS A 148 17.81 -1.05 6.93
N SER A 149 16.77 -0.32 7.34
CA SER A 149 16.39 -0.23 8.74
C SER A 149 15.88 -1.56 9.30
N TYR A 150 15.14 -2.35 8.50
CA TYR A 150 14.72 -3.70 8.87
C TYR A 150 15.88 -4.68 9.00
N LEU A 151 16.93 -4.50 8.20
CA LEU A 151 18.13 -5.35 8.23
C LEU A 151 19.16 -4.91 9.28
N SER A 152 18.95 -3.77 9.93
CA SER A 152 19.89 -3.20 10.91
C SER A 152 19.38 -3.41 12.33
N SER A 153 20.21 -4.04 13.15
CA SER A 153 19.96 -4.21 14.60
C SER A 153 20.11 -2.90 15.39
N GLN A 154 20.52 -1.79 14.75
CA GLN A 154 20.65 -0.50 15.42
C GLN A 154 19.29 0.18 15.64
N ARG A 155 18.30 -0.11 14.78
CA ARG A 155 16.98 0.55 14.84
C ARG A 155 15.89 -0.31 15.47
N PHE A 156 15.89 -1.60 15.16
CA PHE A 156 14.88 -2.54 15.67
C PHE A 156 15.52 -3.66 16.47
N THR A 157 14.82 -4.08 17.51
CA THR A 157 15.24 -5.22 18.34
C THR A 157 14.71 -6.52 17.75
N PHE A 158 15.41 -7.61 18.06
CA PHE A 158 15.06 -8.94 17.63
C PHE A 158 14.85 -9.83 18.85
N THR A 159 13.88 -10.75 18.75
CA THR A 159 13.73 -11.82 19.74
C THR A 159 14.91 -12.80 19.66
N PRO A 160 15.14 -13.62 20.68
CA PRO A 160 16.14 -14.70 20.61
C PRO A 160 15.92 -15.67 19.43
N GLY A 161 14.67 -15.80 18.97
CA GLY A 161 14.29 -16.61 17.80
C GLY A 161 14.41 -15.88 16.45
N GLY A 162 14.96 -14.67 16.42
CA GLY A 162 15.20 -13.91 15.18
C GLY A 162 13.98 -13.17 14.60
N LEU A 163 12.85 -13.12 15.33
CA LEU A 163 11.69 -12.30 14.97
C LEU A 163 11.99 -10.81 15.21
N ILE A 164 11.73 -9.94 14.22
CA ILE A 164 11.84 -8.48 14.35
C ILE A 164 10.70 -7.91 15.20
N LEU A 165 11.02 -6.99 16.10
CA LEU A 165 10.06 -6.29 16.96
C LEU A 165 9.96 -4.81 16.55
N LEU A 166 8.97 -4.51 15.70
CA LEU A 166 8.75 -3.16 15.16
C LEU A 166 8.05 -2.22 16.15
N ARG A 167 7.11 -2.77 16.94
CA ARG A 167 6.40 -2.05 18.01
C ARG A 167 6.29 -2.96 19.24
N PRO A 168 7.33 -2.98 20.11
CA PRO A 168 7.39 -3.89 21.25
C PRO A 168 6.22 -3.76 22.23
N GLU A 169 5.66 -2.55 22.36
CA GLU A 169 4.55 -2.24 23.26
C GLU A 169 3.17 -2.61 22.68
N SER A 170 3.12 -3.10 21.44
CA SER A 170 1.85 -3.45 20.80
C SER A 170 1.41 -4.86 21.12
N SER A 171 0.10 -5.07 21.14
CA SER A 171 -0.52 -6.39 21.36
C SER A 171 -0.39 -7.35 20.18
N SER A 172 0.09 -6.90 19.01
CA SER A 172 0.08 -7.67 17.75
C SER A 172 1.42 -7.67 17.01
N PRO A 173 2.54 -8.09 17.64
CA PRO A 173 3.87 -8.05 17.02
C PRO A 173 3.94 -8.86 15.71
N LEU A 174 3.22 -9.97 15.64
CA LEU A 174 3.21 -10.87 14.48
C LEU A 174 2.58 -10.25 13.23
N GLN A 175 1.58 -9.38 13.39
CA GLN A 175 0.98 -8.66 12.25
C GLN A 175 2.04 -7.81 11.55
N TYR A 176 2.84 -7.07 12.33
CA TYR A 176 3.90 -6.24 11.78
C TYR A 176 4.99 -7.09 11.11
N THR A 177 5.38 -8.22 11.71
CA THR A 177 6.38 -9.09 11.12
C THR A 177 5.92 -9.71 9.79
N ALA A 178 4.66 -10.14 9.71
CA ALA A 178 4.09 -10.68 8.46
C ALA A 178 4.09 -9.62 7.35
N THR A 179 3.65 -8.40 7.64
CA THR A 179 3.68 -7.28 6.68
C THR A 179 5.11 -6.95 6.25
N THR A 180 6.06 -6.88 7.19
CA THR A 180 7.46 -6.63 6.88
C THR A 180 8.09 -7.73 6.01
N SER A 181 7.76 -9.00 6.27
CA SER A 181 8.18 -10.12 5.42
C SER A 181 7.67 -9.96 3.98
N PHE A 182 6.39 -9.64 3.81
CA PHE A 182 5.80 -9.41 2.50
C PHE A 182 6.46 -8.24 1.76
N LEU A 183 6.61 -7.08 2.42
CA LEU A 183 7.21 -5.89 1.80
C LEU A 183 8.67 -6.11 1.40
N THR A 184 9.47 -6.74 2.25
CA THR A 184 10.88 -7.02 1.96
C THR A 184 11.04 -8.04 0.84
N LYS A 185 10.17 -9.06 0.76
CA LYS A 185 10.16 -9.99 -0.38
C LYS A 185 9.81 -9.29 -1.68
N LEU A 186 8.74 -8.50 -1.69
CA LEU A 186 8.26 -7.77 -2.86
C LEU A 186 9.32 -6.80 -3.39
N ASN A 187 9.92 -6.01 -2.49
CA ASN A 187 11.00 -5.09 -2.86
C ASN A 187 12.23 -5.83 -3.43
N GLY A 188 12.60 -6.97 -2.84
CA GLY A 188 13.68 -7.82 -3.38
C GLY A 188 13.42 -8.30 -4.80
N ASP A 189 12.17 -8.65 -5.14
CA ASP A 189 11.79 -9.04 -6.50
C ASP A 189 11.87 -7.85 -7.47
N TYR A 190 11.47 -6.65 -7.05
CA TYR A 190 11.61 -5.45 -7.86
C TYR A 190 13.07 -5.10 -8.14
N ILE A 191 13.96 -5.15 -7.14
CA ILE A 191 15.40 -4.89 -7.35
C ILE A 191 16.01 -5.93 -8.31
N LYS A 192 15.55 -7.19 -8.22
CA LYS A 192 15.98 -8.26 -9.14
C LYS A 192 15.56 -7.98 -10.59
N LEU A 193 14.35 -7.45 -10.81
CA LEU A 193 13.88 -7.07 -12.14
C LEU A 193 14.70 -5.93 -12.76
N THR A 194 15.23 -5.02 -11.94
CA THR A 194 16.11 -3.94 -12.42
C THR A 194 17.56 -4.41 -12.66
N GLN A 195 17.83 -5.72 -12.64
CA GLN A 195 19.16 -6.32 -12.82
C GLN A 195 20.22 -5.81 -11.84
N SER A 196 19.80 -5.26 -10.70
CA SER A 196 20.71 -4.85 -9.63
C SER A 196 20.96 -6.04 -8.69
N SER A 197 22.11 -6.08 -8.03
CA SER A 197 22.43 -7.09 -7.00
C SER A 197 22.08 -6.65 -5.58
N GLY A 198 21.70 -5.38 -5.41
CA GLY A 198 21.40 -4.77 -4.12
C GLY A 198 21.15 -3.26 -4.24
N ARG A 199 21.03 -2.60 -3.09
CA ARG A 199 20.87 -1.14 -3.01
C ARG A 199 21.80 -0.57 -1.95
N ARG A 200 22.14 0.71 -2.10
CA ARG A 200 22.91 1.48 -1.13
C ARG A 200 21.98 2.41 -0.37
N CYS A 201 22.20 2.47 0.93
CA CYS A 201 21.60 3.41 1.85
C CYS A 201 22.69 4.41 2.27
N SER A 202 22.35 5.47 3.02
CA SER A 202 23.30 6.56 3.35
C SER A 202 24.66 6.06 3.86
N THR A 203 24.69 5.10 4.79
CA THR A 203 25.93 4.54 5.37
C THR A 203 26.06 3.02 5.21
N ASN A 204 25.00 2.35 4.77
CA ASN A 204 24.90 0.90 4.71
C ASN A 204 24.53 0.44 3.30
N SER A 205 24.66 -0.85 3.01
CA SER A 205 24.12 -1.44 1.80
C SER A 205 23.53 -2.81 2.11
N PHE A 206 22.64 -3.28 1.25
CA PHE A 206 22.08 -4.62 1.35
C PHE A 206 22.08 -5.29 -0.02
N SER A 207 22.39 -6.59 -0.02
CA SER A 207 22.21 -7.45 -1.18
C SER A 207 20.78 -7.99 -1.23
N ILE A 208 20.33 -8.34 -2.43
CA ILE A 208 19.05 -9.04 -2.62
C ILE A 208 19.01 -10.33 -1.79
N GLU A 209 20.11 -11.08 -1.78
CA GLU A 209 20.21 -12.34 -1.01
C GLU A 209 19.96 -12.12 0.49
N LYS A 210 20.49 -11.02 1.05
CA LYS A 210 20.29 -10.68 2.46
C LYS A 210 18.83 -10.32 2.72
N LEU A 211 18.20 -9.55 1.83
CA LEU A 211 16.80 -9.17 1.93
C LEU A 211 15.85 -10.38 1.80
N GLN A 212 16.15 -11.31 0.88
CA GLN A 212 15.39 -12.54 0.69
C GLN A 212 15.53 -13.51 1.87
N LYS A 213 16.75 -13.68 2.40
CA LYS A 213 16.96 -14.51 3.61
C LYS A 213 16.20 -13.93 4.81
N PHE A 214 16.19 -12.61 4.96
CA PHE A 214 15.43 -11.93 5.99
C PHE A 214 13.92 -12.12 5.82
N SER A 215 13.38 -11.92 4.61
CA SER A 215 11.94 -12.07 4.39
C SER A 215 11.45 -13.49 4.67
N ILE A 216 12.21 -14.49 4.21
CA ILE A 216 11.94 -15.91 4.48
C ILE A 216 12.03 -16.19 5.98
N SER A 217 13.05 -15.69 6.69
CA SER A 217 13.18 -15.95 8.12
C SER A 217 11.99 -15.39 8.91
N GLN A 218 11.53 -14.18 8.59
CA GLN A 218 10.36 -13.59 9.24
C GLN A 218 9.08 -14.39 8.96
N ALA A 219 8.89 -14.89 7.74
CA ALA A 219 7.74 -15.73 7.40
C ALA A 219 7.78 -17.09 8.12
N SER A 220 8.93 -17.75 8.13
CA SER A 220 9.09 -19.05 8.81
C SER A 220 8.88 -18.92 10.31
N THR A 221 9.51 -17.94 10.97
CA THR A 221 9.34 -17.73 12.41
C THR A 221 7.88 -17.41 12.76
N TYR A 222 7.17 -16.69 11.90
CA TYR A 222 5.73 -16.44 12.05
C TYR A 222 4.90 -17.72 11.96
N ILE A 223 5.13 -18.55 10.94
CA ILE A 223 4.41 -19.84 10.75
C ILE A 223 4.71 -20.79 11.92
N ASP A 224 5.97 -20.90 12.31
CA ASP A 224 6.40 -21.77 13.42
C ASP A 224 5.75 -21.35 14.74
N PHE A 225 5.64 -20.04 15.01
CA PHE A 225 4.96 -19.55 16.20
C PHE A 225 3.47 -19.94 16.22
N ILE A 226 2.77 -19.76 15.10
CA ILE A 226 1.35 -20.15 14.99
C ILE A 226 1.19 -21.67 15.20
N SER A 227 2.05 -22.48 14.56
CA SER A 227 1.96 -23.94 14.67
C SER A 227 2.11 -24.45 16.10
N ARG A 228 2.92 -23.79 16.94
CA ARG A 228 3.18 -24.19 18.34
C ARG A 228 2.16 -23.67 19.35
N VAL A 229 1.38 -22.64 18.99
CA VAL A 229 0.37 -22.05 19.89
C VAL A 229 -1.01 -22.71 19.67
N PHE A 230 -1.27 -23.20 18.46
CA PHE A 230 -2.57 -23.77 18.08
C PHE A 230 -2.59 -25.31 17.94
N MET A 231 -1.49 -26.01 18.25
CA MET A 231 -1.43 -27.47 18.43
C MET A 231 -1.06 -27.80 19.87
#